data_AF-A0A343YPD8-F1
#
_entry.id   AF-A0A343YPD8-F1
#
_cell.length_a   1.000
_cell.length_b   1.000
_cell.length_c   1.000
_cell.angle_alpha   90.00
_cell.angle_beta   90.00
_cell.angle_gamma   90.00
#
_symmetry.space_group_name_H-M   'P 1'
#
loop_
_entity.id
_entity.type
_entity.pdbx_description
1 polymer ?
#
loop_
_entity_poly.entity_id
_entity_poly.type
_entity_poly.pdbx_seq_one_letter_code
_entity_poly.pdbx_strand_id
1 'polypeptide(L)'
;MAKKPFMKRLQAQQVMKKNAAVVSDIEQVIANKQPDEESHDIAAHKIMADIARPDIEPDGQIIRVDINLVYAEEQVRPEEDFEEDIIDGMSDTFETIGMLTPPRCYPRDRRGYQIWLGETRVRTARKRGDTHIDIYVGKPPRERKERIIGQLIENLQQSGLKPLATAKSFYELKHEFNMTGEQIAKTMGKPTSFVSKHLRLLDAPENVTALLRDKVTSDIDLAYTLIQVNEKSPEEAEKLVAAARESGISRSQVKAVLDAVKNKSKGEISHAKSKAQNKKPTKPLDSNSDVKTWQVVVEIDGQQGVIMTDRAPDEAGYVWVKLEIGEISVEASELRVKGMRSL
;
A
#
# COMPACT_ATOMS: atom_id res chain seq x y z
N MET A 1 -21.75 -63.19 55.10
CA MET A 1 -21.94 -62.87 53.68
C MET A 1 -20.86 -61.90 53.16
N ALA A 2 -19.63 -62.35 52.92
CA ALA A 2 -18.51 -61.47 52.52
C ALA A 2 -17.63 -62.02 51.37
N LYS A 3 -18.11 -63.00 50.59
CA LYS A 3 -17.33 -63.62 49.49
C LYS A 3 -17.58 -63.04 48.09
N LYS A 4 -18.66 -62.28 47.90
CA LYS A 4 -19.03 -61.71 46.58
C LYS A 4 -18.17 -60.50 46.12
N PRO A 5 -17.70 -59.57 46.98
CA PRO A 5 -16.90 -58.43 46.51
C PRO A 5 -15.44 -58.79 46.20
N PHE A 6 -14.87 -59.79 46.88
CA PHE A 6 -13.49 -60.24 46.69
C PHE A 6 -13.28 -60.94 45.34
N MET A 7 -14.19 -61.84 44.96
CA MET A 7 -14.13 -62.56 43.68
C MET A 7 -14.25 -61.61 42.48
N LYS A 8 -15.03 -60.52 42.62
CA LYS A 8 -15.20 -59.49 41.58
C LYS A 8 -13.91 -58.69 41.36
N ARG A 9 -13.14 -58.41 42.43
CA ARG A 9 -11.83 -57.75 42.34
C ARG A 9 -10.75 -58.67 41.77
N LEU A 10 -10.77 -59.96 42.11
CA LEU A 10 -9.83 -60.94 41.57
C LEU A 10 -10.01 -61.15 40.06
N GLN A 11 -11.27 -61.19 39.60
CA GLN A 11 -11.58 -61.26 38.16
C GLN A 11 -11.17 -59.98 37.43
N ALA A 12 -11.37 -58.79 38.02
CA ALA A 12 -10.91 -57.53 37.43
C ALA A 12 -9.38 -57.44 37.32
N GLN A 13 -8.63 -57.94 38.31
CA GLN A 13 -7.17 -58.03 38.24
C GLN A 13 -6.67 -59.03 37.19
N GLN A 14 -7.39 -60.15 36.99
CA GLN A 14 -7.05 -61.12 35.95
C GLN A 14 -7.30 -60.56 34.53
N VAL A 15 -8.34 -59.75 34.35
CA VAL A 15 -8.60 -59.03 33.08
C VAL A 15 -7.55 -57.96 32.81
N MET A 16 -7.11 -57.20 33.84
CA MET A 16 -6.01 -56.24 33.68
C MET A 16 -4.66 -56.90 33.38
N LYS A 17 -4.37 -58.08 33.96
CA LYS A 17 -3.17 -58.86 33.62
C LYS A 17 -3.20 -59.42 32.19
N LYS A 18 -4.38 -59.78 31.66
CA LYS A 18 -4.54 -60.17 30.25
C LYS A 18 -4.32 -59.00 29.28
N ASN A 19 -4.75 -57.80 29.65
CA ASN A 19 -4.52 -56.60 28.82
C ASN A 19 -3.06 -56.12 28.84
N ALA A 20 -2.31 -56.36 29.93
CA ALA A 20 -0.87 -56.06 29.98
C ALA A 20 -0.04 -56.94 29.02
N ALA A 21 -0.47 -58.17 28.75
CA ALA A 21 0.17 -59.05 27.77
C ALA A 21 -0.06 -58.62 26.30
N VAL A 22 -1.17 -57.91 26.02
CA VAL A 22 -1.44 -57.35 24.69
C VAL A 22 -0.59 -56.09 24.42
N VAL A 23 -0.17 -55.39 25.48
CA VAL A 23 0.71 -54.22 25.38
C VAL A 23 2.16 -54.62 25.09
N SER A 24 2.65 -55.74 25.64
CA SER A 24 4.01 -56.23 25.33
C SER A 24 4.17 -56.70 23.87
N ASP A 25 3.10 -57.22 23.26
CA ASP A 25 3.11 -57.63 21.85
C ASP A 25 3.12 -56.41 20.91
N ILE A 26 2.55 -55.28 21.32
CA ILE A 26 2.59 -54.01 20.57
C ILE A 26 3.97 -53.35 20.71
N GLU A 27 4.58 -53.37 21.90
CA GLU A 27 5.93 -52.83 22.12
C GLU A 27 7.00 -53.62 21.35
N GLN A 28 6.87 -54.94 21.21
CA GLN A 28 7.79 -55.75 20.40
C GLN A 28 7.63 -55.50 18.89
N VAL A 29 6.44 -55.15 18.41
CA VAL A 29 6.20 -54.79 17.01
C VAL A 29 6.74 -53.39 16.69
N ILE A 30 6.72 -52.47 17.65
CA ILE A 30 7.30 -51.12 17.52
C ILE A 30 8.84 -51.18 17.61
N ALA A 31 9.41 -52.06 18.44
CA ALA A 31 10.87 -52.21 18.61
C ALA A 31 11.56 -52.91 17.42
N ASN A 32 10.84 -53.69 16.62
CA ASN A 32 11.39 -54.39 15.44
C ASN A 32 11.26 -53.59 14.12
N LYS A 33 10.73 -52.36 14.16
CA LYS A 33 10.68 -51.50 12.98
C LYS A 33 11.99 -50.71 12.88
N GLN A 34 12.92 -51.21 12.09
CA GLN A 34 14.18 -50.52 11.78
C GLN A 34 13.90 -49.11 11.23
N PRO A 35 14.72 -48.10 11.59
CA PRO A 35 14.64 -46.78 10.99
C PRO A 35 15.28 -46.81 9.59
N ASP A 36 14.74 -45.97 8.72
CA ASP A 36 15.24 -45.58 7.40
C ASP A 36 14.95 -46.51 6.22
N GLU A 37 13.83 -46.23 5.55
CA GLU A 37 13.83 -46.01 4.09
C GLU A 37 12.86 -44.85 3.81
N GLU A 38 13.32 -43.84 3.06
CA GLU A 38 12.50 -42.77 2.49
C GLU A 38 11.38 -43.38 1.64
N SER A 39 10.26 -43.75 2.26
CA SER A 39 9.07 -44.09 1.50
C SER A 39 8.53 -42.79 0.92
N HIS A 40 8.87 -42.52 -0.34
CA HIS A 40 8.03 -41.68 -1.20
C HIS A 40 6.65 -42.33 -1.24
N ASP A 41 5.83 -41.98 -0.25
CA ASP A 41 4.54 -42.58 -0.02
C ASP A 41 3.58 -41.94 -1.02
N ILE A 42 3.71 -42.37 -2.28
CA ILE A 42 2.87 -41.99 -3.40
C ILE A 42 1.40 -42.22 -3.03
N ALA A 43 1.11 -43.20 -2.16
CA ALA A 43 -0.22 -43.46 -1.61
C ALA A 43 -0.70 -42.33 -0.68
N ALA A 44 0.11 -41.86 0.26
CA ALA A 44 -0.24 -40.71 1.11
C ALA A 44 -0.39 -39.42 0.29
N HIS A 45 0.50 -39.20 -0.69
CA HIS A 45 0.41 -38.10 -1.65
C HIS A 45 -0.83 -38.18 -2.55
N LYS A 46 -1.28 -39.39 -2.90
CA LYS A 46 -2.47 -39.65 -3.71
C LYS A 46 -3.75 -39.53 -2.89
N ILE A 47 -3.75 -39.95 -1.63
CA ILE A 47 -4.85 -39.74 -0.68
C ILE A 47 -5.01 -38.24 -0.38
N MET A 48 -3.91 -37.49 -0.19
CA MET A 48 -3.97 -36.02 -0.09
C MET A 48 -4.42 -35.35 -1.40
N ALA A 49 -4.05 -35.90 -2.56
CA ALA A 49 -4.54 -35.44 -3.86
C ALA A 49 -6.06 -35.64 -4.02
N ASP A 50 -6.58 -36.76 -3.51
CA ASP A 50 -8.00 -37.11 -3.61
C ASP A 50 -8.88 -36.39 -2.57
N ILE A 51 -8.27 -35.85 -1.48
CA ILE A 51 -8.92 -35.00 -0.46
C ILE A 51 -8.82 -33.50 -0.80
N ALA A 52 -7.91 -33.09 -1.68
CA ALA A 52 -7.89 -31.76 -2.28
C ALA A 52 -9.04 -31.59 -3.29
N ARG A 53 -10.29 -31.68 -2.80
CA ARG A 53 -11.46 -31.35 -3.57
C ARG A 53 -11.79 -29.88 -3.32
N PRO A 54 -11.62 -29.00 -4.33
CA PRO A 54 -12.06 -27.60 -4.24
C PRO A 54 -13.59 -27.44 -4.04
N ASP A 55 -14.34 -28.54 -3.99
CA ASP A 55 -15.80 -28.59 -3.85
C ASP A 55 -16.31 -29.06 -2.48
N ILE A 56 -15.43 -29.45 -1.52
CA ILE A 56 -15.86 -29.91 -0.18
C ILE A 56 -16.02 -28.74 0.80
N GLU A 57 -15.28 -27.66 0.61
CA GLU A 57 -15.30 -26.52 1.54
C GLU A 57 -16.19 -25.41 0.98
N PRO A 58 -17.28 -25.04 1.67
CA PRO A 58 -18.17 -24.03 1.14
C PRO A 58 -17.46 -22.67 1.01
N ASP A 59 -17.45 -22.14 -0.20
CA ASP A 59 -17.05 -20.76 -0.50
C ASP A 59 -17.93 -19.76 0.26
N GLY A 60 -17.34 -18.65 0.69
CA GLY A 60 -18.04 -17.56 1.37
C GLY A 60 -18.14 -17.72 2.89
N GLN A 61 -17.33 -18.59 3.49
CA GLN A 61 -17.38 -18.89 4.92
C GLN A 61 -16.12 -18.45 5.65
N ILE A 62 -16.26 -18.21 6.95
CA ILE A 62 -15.13 -18.14 7.88
C ILE A 62 -14.97 -19.52 8.53
N ILE A 63 -13.78 -20.10 8.42
CA ILE A 63 -13.43 -21.39 9.02
C ILE A 63 -12.16 -21.25 9.86
N ARG A 64 -12.03 -22.07 10.90
CA ARG A 64 -10.82 -22.14 11.72
C ARG A 64 -9.94 -23.28 11.24
N VAL A 65 -8.69 -22.97 10.91
CA VAL A 65 -7.73 -23.94 10.35
C VAL A 65 -6.42 -23.94 11.11
N ASP A 66 -5.68 -25.04 11.03
CA ASP A 66 -4.28 -25.08 11.46
C ASP A 66 -3.47 -24.05 10.67
N ILE A 67 -2.69 -23.22 11.35
CA ILE A 67 -1.95 -22.11 10.73
C ILE A 67 -0.87 -22.59 9.73
N ASN A 68 -0.41 -23.84 9.87
CA ASN A 68 0.57 -24.45 8.97
C ASN A 68 -0.05 -24.86 7.63
N LEU A 69 -1.38 -24.95 7.56
CA LEU A 69 -2.08 -25.15 6.29
C LEU A 69 -2.24 -23.84 5.51
N VAL A 70 -1.98 -22.68 6.09
CA VAL A 70 -2.10 -21.39 5.40
C VAL A 70 -0.75 -21.03 4.80
N TYR A 71 -0.69 -20.63 3.53
CA TYR A 71 0.58 -20.25 2.89
C TYR A 71 0.43 -19.00 2.02
N ALA A 72 1.52 -18.25 1.88
CA ALA A 72 1.61 -17.12 0.96
C ALA A 72 2.35 -17.54 -0.31
N GLU A 73 2.01 -16.91 -1.43
CA GLU A 73 2.88 -16.78 -2.59
C GLU A 73 3.35 -15.32 -2.69
N GLU A 74 4.12 -14.97 -3.71
CA GLU A 74 4.52 -13.59 -3.95
C GLU A 74 3.28 -12.68 -4.07
N GLN A 75 3.20 -11.68 -3.19
CA GLN A 75 2.16 -10.65 -3.19
C GLN A 75 2.75 -9.29 -3.60
N VAL A 76 1.88 -8.31 -3.85
CA VAL A 76 2.29 -6.93 -4.14
C VAL A 76 3.07 -6.26 -3.01
N ARG A 77 2.89 -6.72 -1.76
CA ARG A 77 3.66 -6.27 -0.60
C ARG A 77 4.95 -7.10 -0.50
N PRO A 78 6.14 -6.48 -0.58
CA PRO A 78 7.40 -7.20 -0.50
C PRO A 78 7.70 -7.67 0.94
N GLU A 79 8.60 -8.64 1.07
CA GLU A 79 9.03 -9.22 2.36
C GLU A 79 9.54 -8.14 3.33
N GLU A 80 10.31 -7.19 2.82
CA GLU A 80 10.88 -6.06 3.57
C GLU A 80 9.84 -5.07 4.11
N ASP A 81 8.57 -5.17 3.69
CA ASP A 81 7.47 -4.36 4.21
C ASP A 81 6.80 -4.98 5.44
N PHE A 82 7.22 -6.16 5.89
CA PHE A 82 6.74 -6.82 7.10
C PHE A 82 7.70 -6.63 8.28
N GLU A 83 8.05 -5.37 8.53
CA GLU A 83 8.95 -5.00 9.63
C GLU A 83 8.32 -5.23 11.00
N GLU A 84 9.18 -5.37 12.01
CA GLU A 84 8.80 -5.76 13.36
C GLU A 84 7.71 -4.84 13.96
N ASP A 85 7.85 -3.53 13.83
CA ASP A 85 6.86 -2.55 14.32
C ASP A 85 5.45 -2.78 13.75
N ILE A 86 5.33 -3.19 12.48
CA ILE A 86 4.04 -3.44 11.83
C ILE A 86 3.40 -4.71 12.40
N ILE A 87 4.21 -5.75 12.62
CA ILE A 87 3.75 -7.02 13.19
C ILE A 87 3.42 -6.86 14.68
N ASP A 88 4.18 -6.05 15.42
CA ASP A 88 3.95 -5.79 16.83
C ASP A 88 2.69 -4.95 17.05
N GLY A 89 2.50 -3.89 16.27
CA GLY A 89 1.25 -3.13 16.33
C GLY A 89 0.01 -3.98 15.98
N MET A 90 0.14 -4.95 15.07
CA MET A 90 -0.92 -5.92 14.79
C MET A 90 -1.11 -6.92 15.95
N SER A 91 -0.02 -7.32 16.61
CA SER A 91 -0.06 -8.19 17.79
C SER A 91 -0.81 -7.54 18.94
N ASP A 92 -0.52 -6.27 19.25
CA ASP A 92 -1.22 -5.49 20.28
C ASP A 92 -2.73 -5.38 19.99
N THR A 93 -3.08 -5.21 18.71
CA THR A 93 -4.47 -5.21 18.26
C THR A 93 -5.14 -6.57 18.51
N PHE A 94 -4.44 -7.66 18.20
CA PHE A 94 -4.95 -9.02 18.44
C PHE A 94 -5.18 -9.29 19.93
N GLU A 95 -4.33 -8.77 20.83
CA GLU A 95 -4.52 -8.92 22.27
C GLU A 95 -5.71 -8.12 22.79
N THR A 96 -5.89 -6.91 22.27
CA THR A 96 -6.89 -5.98 22.77
C THR A 96 -8.30 -6.36 22.31
N ILE A 97 -8.47 -6.66 21.02
CA ILE A 97 -9.79 -6.85 20.40
C ILE A 97 -9.91 -8.12 19.56
N GLY A 98 -8.85 -8.93 19.49
CA GLY A 98 -8.81 -10.10 18.61
C GLY A 98 -8.63 -9.73 17.13
N MET A 99 -8.73 -10.75 16.28
CA MET A 99 -8.69 -10.58 14.83
C MET A 99 -10.08 -10.19 14.30
N LEU A 100 -10.32 -8.88 14.15
CA LEU A 100 -11.61 -8.35 13.66
C LEU A 100 -11.99 -8.85 12.27
N THR A 101 -11.01 -8.91 11.37
CA THR A 101 -11.23 -9.34 9.99
C THR A 101 -10.26 -10.47 9.66
N PRO A 102 -10.75 -11.67 9.29
CA PRO A 102 -9.89 -12.78 8.96
C PRO A 102 -9.17 -12.53 7.63
N PRO A 103 -7.95 -13.07 7.42
CA PRO A 103 -7.31 -13.08 6.12
C PRO A 103 -8.19 -13.84 5.11
N ARG A 104 -8.18 -13.36 3.87
CA ARG A 104 -8.96 -13.95 2.78
C ARG A 104 -8.07 -14.90 1.99
N CYS A 105 -8.51 -16.14 1.88
CA CYS A 105 -7.77 -17.22 1.23
C CYS A 105 -8.55 -17.83 0.06
N TYR A 106 -7.81 -18.48 -0.83
CA TYR A 106 -8.36 -19.36 -1.85
C TYR A 106 -8.95 -20.62 -1.19
N PRO A 107 -9.85 -21.36 -1.88
CA PRO A 107 -10.22 -22.70 -1.47
C PRO A 107 -8.98 -23.59 -1.38
N ARG A 108 -9.04 -24.57 -0.48
CA ARG A 108 -7.92 -25.44 -0.19
C ARG A 108 -7.40 -26.16 -1.44
N ASP A 109 -6.09 -26.13 -1.65
CA ASP A 109 -5.38 -26.89 -2.67
C ASP A 109 -4.50 -27.98 -2.02
N ARG A 110 -3.53 -28.52 -2.77
CA ARG A 110 -2.63 -29.57 -2.27
C ARG A 110 -1.66 -29.08 -1.18
N ARG A 111 -1.32 -27.78 -1.17
CA ARG A 111 -0.44 -27.16 -0.17
C ARG A 111 -1.23 -26.65 1.03
N GLY A 112 -2.50 -26.28 0.82
CA GLY A 112 -3.41 -25.79 1.85
C GLY A 112 -4.18 -24.57 1.38
N TYR A 113 -4.29 -23.54 2.20
CA TYR A 113 -5.00 -22.30 1.91
C TYR A 113 -4.02 -21.22 1.47
N GLN A 114 -4.09 -20.84 0.20
CA GLN A 114 -3.31 -19.72 -0.30
C GLN A 114 -3.91 -18.40 0.19
N ILE A 115 -3.09 -17.54 0.78
CA ILE A 115 -3.49 -16.18 1.17
C ILE A 115 -3.65 -15.34 -0.10
N TRP A 116 -4.80 -14.67 -0.24
CA TRP A 116 -4.99 -13.60 -1.22
C TRP A 116 -4.76 -12.22 -0.59
N LEU A 117 -5.35 -11.98 0.60
CA LEU A 117 -5.29 -10.71 1.33
C LEU A 117 -5.10 -10.97 2.83
N GLY A 118 -4.45 -10.03 3.52
CA GLY A 118 -4.29 -10.08 4.98
C GLY A 118 -3.08 -10.87 5.46
N GLU A 119 -1.99 -10.92 4.67
CA GLU A 119 -0.77 -11.64 5.04
C GLU A 119 -0.17 -11.21 6.39
N THR A 120 -0.24 -9.91 6.72
CA THR A 120 0.19 -9.36 8.02
C THR A 120 -0.46 -10.09 9.18
N ARG A 121 -1.76 -10.46 9.08
CA ARG A 121 -2.49 -11.17 10.14
C ARG A 121 -1.96 -12.58 10.34
N VAL A 122 -1.68 -13.29 9.24
CA VAL A 122 -1.12 -14.65 9.31
C VAL A 122 0.29 -14.62 9.91
N ARG A 123 1.11 -13.65 9.51
CA ARG A 123 2.46 -13.45 10.08
C ARG A 123 2.39 -13.11 11.57
N THR A 124 1.47 -12.24 11.97
CA THR A 124 1.23 -11.87 13.37
C THR A 124 0.83 -13.08 14.20
N ALA A 125 -0.15 -13.85 13.75
CA ALA A 125 -0.59 -15.08 14.42
C ALA A 125 0.57 -16.08 14.58
N ARG A 126 1.43 -16.22 13.55
CA ARG A 126 2.65 -17.03 13.66
C ARG A 126 3.64 -16.49 14.69
N LYS A 127 3.90 -15.18 14.70
CA LYS A 127 4.81 -14.55 15.68
C LYS A 127 4.33 -14.77 17.11
N ARG A 128 3.01 -14.72 17.32
CA ARG A 128 2.36 -14.99 18.61
C ARG A 128 2.37 -16.46 19.03
N GLY A 129 2.72 -17.38 18.11
CA GLY A 129 2.69 -18.82 18.36
C GLY A 129 1.29 -19.43 18.29
N ASP A 130 0.33 -18.76 17.65
CA ASP A 130 -1.02 -19.27 17.48
C ASP A 130 -1.00 -20.55 16.63
N THR A 131 -1.65 -21.62 17.09
CA THR A 131 -1.71 -22.90 16.35
C THR A 131 -2.80 -22.92 15.29
N HIS A 132 -3.83 -22.07 15.45
CA HIS A 132 -4.99 -22.00 14.57
C HIS A 132 -5.34 -20.55 14.27
N ILE A 133 -5.87 -20.33 13.07
CA ILE A 133 -6.32 -19.01 12.62
C ILE A 133 -7.67 -19.12 11.91
N ASP A 134 -8.56 -18.16 12.15
CA ASP A 134 -9.80 -18.03 11.42
C ASP A 134 -9.52 -17.38 10.05
N ILE A 135 -9.91 -18.04 8.96
CA ILE A 135 -9.72 -17.55 7.59
C ILE A 135 -11.06 -17.43 6.89
N TYR A 136 -11.19 -16.45 6.00
CA TYR A 136 -12.32 -16.40 5.07
C TYR A 136 -11.94 -17.12 3.78
N VAL A 137 -12.64 -18.21 3.45
CA VAL A 137 -12.46 -18.95 2.20
C VAL A 137 -13.37 -18.34 1.14
N GLY A 138 -12.76 -17.73 0.12
CA GLY A 138 -13.48 -17.06 -0.96
C GLY A 138 -13.20 -17.67 -2.33
N LYS A 139 -13.81 -17.09 -3.37
CA LYS A 139 -13.43 -17.24 -4.80
C LYS A 139 -12.71 -15.99 -5.32
N PRO A 140 -11.47 -15.74 -4.87
CA PRO A 140 -10.64 -14.69 -5.46
C PRO A 140 -10.36 -14.93 -6.96
N PRO A 141 -9.97 -13.89 -7.71
CA PRO A 141 -9.65 -14.04 -9.13
C PRO A 141 -8.55 -15.06 -9.38
N ARG A 142 -8.70 -15.85 -10.45
CA ARG A 142 -7.68 -16.84 -10.87
C ARG A 142 -6.61 -16.21 -11.75
N GLU A 143 -6.94 -15.19 -12.53
CA GLU A 143 -5.96 -14.52 -13.40
C GLU A 143 -4.99 -13.68 -12.56
N ARG A 144 -3.68 -13.81 -12.85
CA ARG A 144 -2.60 -13.11 -12.11
C ARG A 144 -2.81 -11.59 -12.09
N LYS A 145 -3.18 -11.01 -13.24
CA LYS A 145 -3.50 -9.58 -13.40
C LYS A 145 -4.58 -9.12 -12.42
N GLU A 146 -5.69 -9.86 -12.34
CA GLU A 146 -6.82 -9.53 -11.48
C GLU A 146 -6.49 -9.70 -9.99
N ARG A 147 -5.64 -10.69 -9.65
CA ARG A 147 -5.11 -10.84 -8.29
C ARG A 147 -4.31 -9.62 -7.85
N ILE A 148 -3.36 -9.19 -8.68
CA ILE A 148 -2.50 -8.02 -8.42
C ILE A 148 -3.36 -6.76 -8.27
N ILE A 149 -4.32 -6.56 -9.17
CA ILE A 149 -5.28 -5.44 -9.10
C ILE A 149 -6.05 -5.46 -7.77
N GLY A 150 -6.58 -6.62 -7.38
CA GLY A 150 -7.32 -6.76 -6.13
C GLY A 150 -6.47 -6.47 -4.89
N GLN A 151 -5.23 -6.98 -4.86
CA GLN A 151 -4.28 -6.71 -3.78
C GLN A 151 -3.90 -5.23 -3.72
N LEU A 152 -3.64 -4.58 -4.85
CA LEU A 152 -3.35 -3.15 -4.90
C LEU A 152 -4.51 -2.31 -4.39
N ILE A 153 -5.74 -2.61 -4.82
CA ILE A 153 -6.93 -1.87 -4.39
C ILE A 153 -7.08 -1.95 -2.86
N GLU A 154 -6.98 -3.16 -2.30
CA GLU A 154 -7.14 -3.35 -0.86
C GLU A 154 -6.04 -2.62 -0.07
N ASN A 155 -4.78 -2.73 -0.49
CA ASN A 155 -3.69 -2.07 0.21
C ASN A 155 -3.74 -0.54 0.08
N LEU A 156 -4.14 0.00 -1.08
CA LEU A 156 -4.30 1.43 -1.29
C LEU A 156 -5.47 2.01 -0.48
N GLN A 157 -6.52 1.22 -0.22
CA GLN A 157 -7.62 1.60 0.67
C GLN A 157 -7.19 1.59 2.14
N GLN A 158 -6.32 0.66 2.53
CA GLN A 158 -5.78 0.58 3.89
C GLN A 158 -4.57 1.50 4.12
N SER A 159 -4.16 2.29 3.13
CA SER A 159 -2.94 3.12 3.14
C SER A 159 -1.67 2.35 3.53
N GLY A 160 -1.66 1.03 3.28
CA GLY A 160 -0.67 0.13 3.87
C GLY A 160 0.53 -0.18 2.99
N LEU A 161 0.48 0.06 1.67
CA LEU A 161 1.57 -0.29 0.75
C LEU A 161 2.58 0.85 0.64
N LYS A 162 3.87 0.55 0.72
CA LYS A 162 4.90 1.56 0.54
C LYS A 162 4.90 2.12 -0.90
N PRO A 163 5.36 3.36 -1.13
CA PRO A 163 5.35 3.98 -2.46
C PRO A 163 6.12 3.18 -3.52
N LEU A 164 7.29 2.63 -3.17
CA LEU A 164 8.11 1.85 -4.10
C LEU A 164 7.46 0.51 -4.48
N ALA A 165 6.82 -0.17 -3.53
CA ALA A 165 6.05 -1.38 -3.81
C ALA A 165 4.87 -1.09 -4.75
N THR A 166 4.13 0.00 -4.50
CA THR A 166 3.06 0.46 -5.41
C THR A 166 3.59 0.76 -6.82
N ALA A 167 4.75 1.42 -6.91
CA ALA A 167 5.39 1.72 -8.18
C ALA A 167 5.77 0.46 -8.96
N LYS A 168 6.36 -0.54 -8.28
CA LYS A 168 6.71 -1.84 -8.87
C LYS A 168 5.48 -2.55 -9.45
N SER A 169 4.38 -2.60 -8.71
CA SER A 169 3.15 -3.22 -9.22
C SER A 169 2.52 -2.45 -10.38
N PHE A 170 2.59 -1.12 -10.39
CA PHE A 170 2.15 -0.34 -11.57
C PHE A 170 3.01 -0.60 -12.80
N TYR A 171 4.32 -0.76 -12.61
CA TYR A 171 5.23 -1.12 -13.69
C TYR A 171 4.88 -2.49 -14.26
N GLU A 172 4.65 -3.47 -13.38
CA GLU A 172 4.22 -4.81 -13.76
C GLU A 172 2.89 -4.80 -14.53
N LEU A 173 1.87 -4.08 -14.04
CA LEU A 173 0.60 -3.88 -14.76
C LEU A 173 0.78 -3.28 -16.16
N LYS A 174 1.71 -2.34 -16.29
CA LYS A 174 1.99 -1.68 -17.56
C LYS A 174 2.76 -2.59 -18.53
N HIS A 175 3.79 -3.28 -18.06
CA HIS A 175 4.75 -3.98 -18.91
C HIS A 175 4.40 -5.45 -19.14
N GLU A 176 3.90 -6.16 -18.13
CA GLU A 176 3.51 -7.57 -18.28
C GLU A 176 2.08 -7.72 -18.81
N PHE A 177 1.19 -6.81 -18.41
CA PHE A 177 -0.24 -6.89 -18.74
C PHE A 177 -0.69 -5.84 -19.75
N ASN A 178 0.23 -5.06 -20.33
CA ASN A 178 -0.01 -4.05 -21.36
C ASN A 178 -1.10 -3.03 -21.00
N MET A 179 -1.29 -2.73 -19.71
CA MET A 179 -2.27 -1.74 -19.29
C MET A 179 -1.73 -0.32 -19.49
N THR A 180 -2.55 0.58 -20.03
CA THR A 180 -2.18 2.00 -20.10
C THR A 180 -2.26 2.65 -18.72
N GLY A 181 -1.52 3.75 -18.52
CA GLY A 181 -1.59 4.51 -17.27
C GLY A 181 -3.01 5.00 -16.95
N GLU A 182 -3.81 5.30 -17.97
CA GLU A 182 -5.23 5.66 -17.84
C GLU A 182 -6.10 4.50 -17.35
N GLN A 183 -5.88 3.30 -17.90
CA GLN A 183 -6.58 2.09 -17.47
C GLN A 183 -6.23 1.76 -16.02
N ILE A 184 -4.95 1.78 -15.64
CA ILE A 184 -4.50 1.55 -14.26
C ILE A 184 -5.16 2.58 -13.33
N ALA A 185 -5.08 3.87 -13.68
CA ALA A 185 -5.65 4.95 -12.88
C ALA A 185 -7.16 4.77 -12.65
N LYS A 186 -7.90 4.45 -13.72
CA LYS A 186 -9.34 4.17 -13.66
C LYS A 186 -9.65 2.97 -12.77
N THR A 187 -8.92 1.86 -12.92
CA THR A 187 -9.12 0.65 -12.11
C THR A 187 -8.80 0.88 -10.64
N MET A 188 -7.79 1.69 -10.33
CA MET A 188 -7.41 2.04 -8.95
C MET A 188 -8.28 3.14 -8.33
N GLY A 189 -9.16 3.79 -9.10
CA GLY A 189 -9.92 4.95 -8.64
C GLY A 189 -9.03 6.15 -8.26
N LYS A 190 -7.91 6.33 -8.97
CA LYS A 190 -6.93 7.40 -8.71
C LYS A 190 -6.72 8.27 -9.97
N PRO A 191 -6.21 9.51 -9.82
CA PRO A 191 -5.82 10.33 -10.97
C PRO A 191 -4.71 9.67 -11.80
N THR A 192 -4.66 9.94 -13.11
CA THR A 192 -3.56 9.49 -13.98
C THR A 192 -2.19 9.99 -13.52
N SER A 193 -2.17 11.19 -12.93
CA SER A 193 -0.97 11.77 -12.32
C SER A 193 -0.45 10.95 -11.14
N PHE A 194 -1.32 10.25 -10.39
CA PHE A 194 -0.91 9.36 -9.31
C PHE A 194 -0.07 8.20 -9.85
N VAL A 195 -0.56 7.51 -10.90
CA VAL A 195 0.15 6.40 -11.54
C VAL A 195 1.47 6.87 -12.17
N SER A 196 1.43 8.00 -12.88
CA SER A 196 2.63 8.60 -13.50
C SER A 196 3.72 8.91 -12.47
N LYS A 197 3.37 9.55 -11.34
CA LYS A 197 4.33 9.88 -10.28
C LYS A 197 4.96 8.64 -9.65
N HIS A 198 4.17 7.59 -9.40
CA HIS A 198 4.68 6.34 -8.86
C HIS A 198 5.64 5.66 -9.82
N LEU A 199 5.28 5.54 -11.11
CA LEU A 199 6.16 4.94 -12.11
C LEU A 199 7.51 5.67 -12.19
N ARG A 200 7.50 6.99 -12.06
CA ARG A 200 8.72 7.82 -12.04
C ARG A 200 9.63 7.53 -10.84
N LEU A 201 9.12 6.93 -9.75
CA LEU A 201 9.95 6.53 -8.60
C LEU A 201 10.90 5.37 -8.94
N LEU A 202 10.58 4.53 -9.93
CA LEU A 202 11.46 3.42 -10.31
C LEU A 202 12.70 3.89 -11.08
N ASP A 203 12.56 5.01 -11.80
CA ASP A 203 13.66 5.66 -12.52
C ASP A 203 14.34 6.75 -11.67
N ALA A 204 14.00 6.82 -10.37
CA ALA A 204 14.50 7.86 -9.50
C ALA A 204 16.00 7.64 -9.20
N PRO A 205 16.79 8.72 -9.10
CA PRO A 205 18.16 8.66 -8.60
C PRO A 205 18.22 7.98 -7.23
N GLU A 206 19.27 7.19 -6.99
CA GLU A 206 19.38 6.36 -5.76
C GLU A 206 19.30 7.20 -4.47
N ASN A 207 19.83 8.43 -4.48
CA ASN A 207 19.74 9.33 -3.34
C ASN A 207 18.28 9.69 -2.96
N VAL A 208 17.37 9.80 -3.94
CA VAL A 208 15.93 10.03 -3.71
C VAL A 208 15.22 8.73 -3.35
N THR A 209 15.52 7.62 -4.04
CA THR A 209 14.95 6.30 -3.74
C THR A 209 15.29 5.86 -2.31
N ALA A 210 16.50 6.16 -1.84
CA ALA A 210 16.95 5.88 -0.48
C ALA A 210 16.12 6.65 0.57
N LEU A 211 15.61 7.85 0.28
CA LEU A 211 14.72 8.55 1.22
C LEU A 211 13.40 7.80 1.45
N LEU A 212 12.86 7.16 0.40
CA LEU A 212 11.64 6.36 0.49
C LEU A 212 11.92 5.00 1.16
N ARG A 213 13.04 4.37 0.83
CA ARG A 213 13.46 3.07 1.39
C ARG A 213 13.75 3.17 2.88
N ASP A 214 14.50 4.20 3.29
CA ASP A 214 14.90 4.44 4.67
C ASP A 214 13.78 5.11 5.50
N LYS A 215 12.57 5.26 4.93
CA LYS A 215 11.40 5.87 5.57
C LYS A 215 11.60 7.32 6.04
N VAL A 216 12.58 8.03 5.49
CA VAL A 216 12.77 9.47 5.73
C VAL A 216 11.56 10.25 5.21
N THR A 217 10.93 9.77 4.13
CA THR A 217 9.67 10.29 3.63
C THR A 217 8.83 9.18 2.99
N SER A 218 7.51 9.31 3.08
CA SER A 218 6.54 8.51 2.31
C SER A 218 5.79 9.36 1.27
N ASP A 219 6.20 10.62 1.12
CA ASP A 219 5.52 11.61 0.31
C ASP A 219 5.93 11.51 -1.16
N ILE A 220 5.04 10.92 -1.96
CA ILE A 220 5.22 10.73 -3.41
C ILE A 220 5.37 12.06 -4.15
N ASP A 221 4.67 13.12 -3.74
CA ASP A 221 4.73 14.41 -4.43
C ASP A 221 6.09 15.09 -4.19
N LEU A 222 6.60 14.98 -2.97
CA LEU A 222 7.93 15.46 -2.59
C LEU A 222 9.01 14.69 -3.35
N ALA A 223 8.99 13.36 -3.31
CA ALA A 223 9.95 12.51 -4.03
C ALA A 223 9.91 12.79 -5.54
N TYR A 224 8.72 12.89 -6.13
CA TYR A 224 8.56 13.25 -7.54
C TYR A 224 9.17 14.61 -7.88
N THR A 225 9.01 15.61 -7.01
CA THR A 225 9.59 16.94 -7.21
C THR A 225 11.11 16.91 -7.10
N LEU A 226 11.67 16.13 -6.16
CA LEU A 226 13.12 15.92 -6.05
C LEU A 226 13.72 15.29 -7.31
N ILE A 227 13.03 14.31 -7.91
CA ILE A 227 13.43 13.72 -9.19
C ILE A 227 13.53 14.80 -10.27
N GLN A 228 12.52 15.69 -10.35
CA GLN A 228 12.53 16.80 -11.32
C GLN A 228 13.64 17.82 -11.06
N VAL A 229 13.98 18.07 -9.79
CA VAL A 229 15.14 18.92 -9.45
C VAL A 229 16.41 18.24 -9.91
N ASN A 230 16.59 16.95 -9.60
CA ASN A 230 17.79 16.20 -9.96
C ASN A 230 18.03 16.16 -11.47
N GLU A 231 16.97 15.98 -12.28
CA GLU A 231 17.06 16.01 -13.74
C GLU A 231 17.59 17.35 -14.29
N LYS A 232 17.40 18.45 -13.55
CA LYS A 232 17.81 19.80 -13.97
C LYS A 232 19.09 20.27 -13.29
N SER A 233 19.30 19.89 -12.04
CA SER A 233 20.43 20.28 -11.20
C SER A 233 20.65 19.20 -10.13
N PRO A 234 21.52 18.21 -10.41
CA PRO A 234 21.86 17.16 -9.44
C PRO A 234 22.42 17.72 -8.13
N GLU A 235 23.26 18.76 -8.18
CA GLU A 235 23.85 19.38 -6.98
C GLU A 235 22.80 19.97 -6.03
N GLU A 236 21.77 20.64 -6.56
CA GLU A 236 20.69 21.18 -5.73
C GLU A 236 19.80 20.06 -5.18
N ALA A 237 19.59 18.99 -5.95
CA ALA A 237 18.87 17.82 -5.44
C ALA A 237 19.62 17.14 -4.30
N GLU A 238 20.94 16.98 -4.39
CA GLU A 238 21.77 16.41 -3.31
C GLU A 238 21.67 17.23 -2.02
N LYS A 239 21.72 18.56 -2.11
CA LYS A 239 21.51 19.45 -0.95
C LYS A 239 20.14 19.25 -0.31
N LEU A 240 19.09 19.14 -1.13
CA LEU A 240 17.72 18.93 -0.63
C LEU A 240 17.55 17.54 0.00
N VAL A 241 18.20 16.51 -0.56
CA VAL A 241 18.20 15.16 0.01
C VAL A 241 18.93 15.13 1.36
N ALA A 242 20.08 15.81 1.47
CA ALA A 242 20.79 15.95 2.75
C ALA A 242 19.92 16.68 3.79
N ALA A 243 19.32 17.81 3.42
CA ALA A 243 18.40 18.56 4.28
C ALA A 243 17.18 17.72 4.72
N ALA A 244 16.64 16.89 3.82
CA ALA A 244 15.54 15.98 4.13
C ALA A 244 15.90 14.98 5.22
N ARG A 245 17.15 14.49 5.25
CA ARG A 245 17.64 13.55 6.29
C ARG A 245 17.95 14.23 7.62
N GLU A 246 18.45 15.47 7.59
CA GLU A 246 18.88 16.18 8.80
C GLU A 246 17.73 16.87 9.54
N SER A 247 16.91 17.64 8.81
CA SER A 247 15.89 18.51 9.41
C SER A 247 14.49 18.26 8.86
N GLY A 248 14.34 17.33 7.91
CA GLY A 248 13.13 17.22 7.10
C GLY A 248 13.00 18.35 6.09
N ILE A 249 12.10 18.16 5.12
CA ILE A 249 11.81 19.18 4.10
C ILE A 249 10.34 19.16 3.68
N SER A 250 9.80 20.34 3.41
CA SER A 250 8.43 20.49 2.91
C SER A 250 8.36 20.49 1.37
N ARG A 251 7.20 20.11 0.83
CA ARG A 251 6.91 20.21 -0.62
C ARG A 251 7.15 21.61 -1.17
N SER A 252 6.82 22.64 -0.39
CA SER A 252 6.96 24.05 -0.80
C SER A 252 8.43 24.43 -1.01
N GLN A 253 9.31 24.03 -0.10
CA GLN A 253 10.75 24.29 -0.19
C GLN A 253 11.37 23.62 -1.43
N VAL A 254 11.08 22.33 -1.64
CA VAL A 254 11.56 21.60 -2.83
C VAL A 254 11.04 22.25 -4.12
N LYS A 255 9.76 22.66 -4.12
CA LYS A 255 9.15 23.33 -5.27
C LYS A 255 9.77 24.69 -5.56
N ALA A 256 10.06 25.49 -4.55
CA ALA A 256 10.72 26.78 -4.71
C ALA A 256 12.10 26.64 -5.38
N VAL A 257 12.88 25.64 -4.98
CA VAL A 257 14.17 25.34 -5.62
C VAL A 257 13.96 24.86 -7.06
N LEU A 258 12.99 23.99 -7.31
CA LEU A 258 12.66 23.55 -8.67
C LEU A 258 12.32 24.72 -9.60
N ASP A 259 11.52 25.67 -9.13
CA ASP A 259 11.13 26.84 -9.91
C ASP A 259 12.31 27.80 -10.14
N ALA A 260 13.19 27.97 -9.14
CA ALA A 260 14.43 28.72 -9.30
C ALA A 260 15.39 28.09 -10.34
N VAL A 261 15.57 26.76 -10.31
CA VAL A 261 16.39 26.02 -11.27
C VAL A 261 15.80 26.11 -12.69
N LYS A 262 14.48 26.00 -12.82
CA LYS A 262 13.79 26.20 -14.11
C LYS A 262 14.03 27.61 -14.68
N ASN A 263 14.00 28.64 -13.84
CA ASN A 263 14.23 30.01 -14.28
C ASN A 263 15.69 30.27 -14.67
N LYS A 264 16.68 29.71 -13.96
CA LYS A 264 18.10 29.77 -14.36
C LYS A 264 18.34 29.14 -15.74
N SER A 265 17.77 27.95 -15.99
CA SER A 265 17.90 27.26 -17.29
C SER A 265 17.31 28.03 -18.48
N LYS A 266 16.34 28.93 -18.25
CA LYS A 266 15.79 29.81 -19.28
C LYS A 266 16.64 31.06 -19.55
N GLY A 267 17.49 31.46 -18.61
CA GLY A 267 18.37 32.62 -18.72
C GLY A 267 19.68 32.36 -19.48
N GLU A 268 20.11 31.11 -19.60
CA GLU A 268 21.41 30.76 -20.21
C GLU A 268 21.39 30.63 -21.75
N ILE A 269 20.22 30.63 -22.39
CA ILE A 269 20.10 30.55 -23.87
C ILE A 269 20.25 31.94 -24.54
N SER A 270 20.35 33.04 -23.78
CA SER A 270 20.33 34.41 -24.32
C SER A 270 21.63 35.20 -24.13
N HIS A 271 22.78 34.62 -24.50
CA HIS A 271 24.04 35.37 -24.59
C HIS A 271 24.69 35.30 -25.98
N ALA A 272 24.12 36.04 -26.93
CA ALA A 272 24.89 36.70 -27.98
C ALA A 272 24.23 38.03 -28.40
N LYS A 273 24.87 39.14 -27.97
CA LYS A 273 24.69 40.55 -28.41
C LYS A 273 23.29 41.15 -28.19
N SER A 274 23.12 42.19 -27.38
CA SER A 274 23.68 43.52 -27.67
C SER A 274 23.35 44.52 -26.55
N LYS A 275 24.29 45.42 -26.28
CA LYS A 275 24.10 46.68 -25.56
C LYS A 275 23.05 47.54 -26.31
N ALA A 276 21.97 47.95 -25.63
CA ALA A 276 21.29 49.22 -25.89
C ALA A 276 20.37 49.58 -24.71
N GLN A 277 20.28 50.88 -24.45
CA GLN A 277 19.69 51.52 -23.28
C GLN A 277 18.16 51.40 -23.19
N ASN A 278 17.69 51.23 -21.96
CA ASN A 278 16.54 51.89 -21.32
C ASN A 278 15.29 52.18 -22.19
N LYS A 279 14.22 51.37 -22.02
CA LYS A 279 12.83 51.80 -22.25
C LYS A 279 11.83 50.98 -21.41
N LYS A 280 10.86 51.72 -20.89
CA LYS A 280 9.66 51.40 -20.08
C LYS A 280 8.95 50.06 -20.38
N PRO A 281 8.16 49.53 -19.42
CA PRO A 281 7.59 48.19 -19.47
C PRO A 281 6.63 48.03 -20.65
N THR A 282 6.94 47.08 -21.53
CA THR A 282 6.09 46.64 -22.63
C THR A 282 5.09 45.60 -22.14
N LYS A 283 3.83 45.79 -22.56
CA LYS A 283 2.65 44.94 -22.37
C LYS A 283 2.93 43.43 -22.49
N PRO A 284 2.20 42.58 -21.75
CA PRO A 284 2.18 41.15 -22.02
C PRO A 284 1.58 40.87 -23.40
N LEU A 285 2.22 39.93 -24.06
CA LEU A 285 1.96 39.37 -25.38
C LEU A 285 0.63 38.60 -25.36
N ASP A 286 -0.27 38.91 -26.29
CA ASP A 286 -1.46 38.08 -26.57
C ASP A 286 -1.01 36.70 -27.04
N SER A 287 -1.35 35.67 -26.27
CA SER A 287 -1.30 34.28 -26.74
C SER A 287 -2.68 33.65 -26.60
N ASN A 288 -3.25 33.39 -27.78
CA ASN A 288 -4.48 32.71 -28.05
C ASN A 288 -4.61 31.39 -27.27
N SER A 289 -5.59 31.30 -26.36
CA SER A 289 -6.15 30.04 -25.90
C SER A 289 -7.65 30.25 -25.65
N ASP A 290 -8.49 29.63 -26.46
CA ASP A 290 -9.94 29.49 -26.27
C ASP A 290 -10.24 28.59 -25.05
N VAL A 291 -9.76 28.99 -23.87
CA VAL A 291 -10.13 28.41 -22.59
C VAL A 291 -11.05 29.41 -21.92
N LYS A 292 -12.35 29.11 -21.90
CA LYS A 292 -13.33 29.88 -21.10
C LYS A 292 -12.91 29.81 -19.65
N THR A 293 -12.23 30.86 -19.21
CA THR A 293 -11.74 30.97 -17.84
C THR A 293 -12.89 31.54 -17.02
N TRP A 294 -13.41 30.73 -16.11
CA TRP A 294 -14.46 31.15 -15.20
C TRP A 294 -13.85 31.91 -14.03
N GLN A 295 -14.42 33.07 -13.72
CA GLN A 295 -14.05 33.93 -12.62
C GLN A 295 -15.18 33.98 -11.59
N VAL A 296 -14.83 33.91 -10.31
CA VAL A 296 -15.80 34.00 -9.22
C VAL A 296 -16.06 35.48 -8.90
N VAL A 297 -17.31 35.90 -9.06
CA VAL A 297 -17.76 37.26 -8.78
C VAL A 297 -18.23 37.33 -7.33
N VAL A 298 -17.69 38.28 -6.58
CA VAL A 298 -18.02 38.54 -5.18
C VAL A 298 -18.50 39.97 -4.98
N GLU A 299 -19.25 40.21 -3.91
CA GLU A 299 -19.66 41.53 -3.45
C GLU A 299 -19.07 41.79 -2.06
N ILE A 300 -18.52 42.99 -1.89
CA ILE A 300 -17.92 43.52 -0.66
C ILE A 300 -18.46 44.93 -0.49
N ASP A 301 -19.13 45.23 0.64
CA ASP A 301 -19.69 46.56 0.93
C ASP A 301 -20.52 47.18 -0.20
N GLY A 302 -21.25 46.34 -0.95
CA GLY A 302 -22.09 46.75 -2.07
C GLY A 302 -21.34 46.99 -3.39
N GLN A 303 -20.03 46.78 -3.43
CA GLN A 303 -19.21 46.81 -4.65
C GLN A 303 -18.95 45.40 -5.17
N GLN A 304 -19.02 45.22 -6.49
CA GLN A 304 -18.69 43.94 -7.13
C GLN A 304 -17.22 43.85 -7.51
N GLY A 305 -16.64 42.68 -7.30
CA GLY A 305 -15.27 42.36 -7.65
C GLY A 305 -15.11 40.91 -8.08
N VAL A 306 -13.88 40.57 -8.48
CA VAL A 306 -13.51 39.21 -8.88
C VAL A 306 -12.41 38.69 -7.96
N ILE A 307 -12.58 37.47 -7.45
CA ILE A 307 -11.52 36.80 -6.67
C ILE A 307 -10.32 36.52 -7.58
N MET A 308 -9.14 36.92 -7.12
CA MET A 308 -7.86 36.62 -7.75
C MET A 308 -7.38 35.24 -7.31
N THR A 309 -7.42 34.27 -8.22
CA THR A 309 -7.00 32.88 -7.95
C THR A 309 -5.53 32.61 -8.24
N ASP A 310 -4.85 33.59 -8.84
CA ASP A 310 -3.43 33.59 -9.19
C ASP A 310 -2.54 34.23 -8.12
N ARG A 311 -3.14 34.77 -7.04
CA ARG A 311 -2.44 35.46 -5.95
C ARG A 311 -2.75 34.80 -4.60
N ALA A 312 -1.70 34.44 -3.87
CA ALA A 312 -1.85 33.89 -2.51
C ALA A 312 -2.31 34.99 -1.52
N PRO A 313 -3.18 34.66 -0.56
CA PRO A 313 -3.60 35.61 0.46
C PRO A 313 -2.47 35.89 1.46
N ASP A 314 -2.51 37.08 2.08
CA ASP A 314 -1.46 37.52 3.01
C ASP A 314 -1.54 36.75 4.34
N GLU A 315 -2.73 36.37 4.77
CA GLU A 315 -3.00 35.60 5.98
C GLU A 315 -4.09 34.53 5.75
N ALA A 316 -4.12 33.50 6.61
CA ALA A 316 -5.13 32.45 6.56
C ALA A 316 -6.51 33.04 6.87
N GLY A 317 -7.47 32.84 5.95
CA GLY A 317 -8.80 33.43 6.05
C GLY A 317 -8.99 34.70 5.22
N TYR A 318 -7.96 35.21 4.55
CA TYR A 318 -8.07 36.35 3.62
C TYR A 318 -8.08 35.91 2.16
N VAL A 319 -8.57 36.77 1.27
CA VAL A 319 -8.59 36.56 -0.19
C VAL A 319 -8.35 37.90 -0.90
N TRP A 320 -7.57 37.87 -1.99
CA TRP A 320 -7.39 39.01 -2.88
C TRP A 320 -8.58 39.16 -3.83
N VAL A 321 -9.17 40.35 -3.84
CA VAL A 321 -10.29 40.71 -4.71
C VAL A 321 -9.93 41.92 -5.55
N LYS A 322 -10.19 41.82 -6.86
CA LYS A 322 -10.06 42.91 -7.80
C LYS A 322 -11.40 43.63 -7.94
N LEU A 323 -11.45 44.86 -7.44
CA LEU A 323 -12.56 45.80 -7.59
C LEU A 323 -12.27 46.76 -8.76
N GLU A 324 -13.26 47.57 -9.15
CA GLU A 324 -13.04 48.62 -10.18
C GLU A 324 -12.00 49.67 -9.74
N ILE A 325 -11.92 49.93 -8.43
CA ILE A 325 -11.07 50.97 -7.84
C ILE A 325 -9.66 50.48 -7.46
N GLY A 326 -9.39 49.17 -7.58
CA GLY A 326 -8.10 48.59 -7.21
C GLY A 326 -8.19 47.15 -6.72
N GLU A 327 -7.07 46.65 -6.21
CA GLU A 327 -6.96 45.31 -5.61
C GLU A 327 -6.91 45.45 -4.09
N ILE A 328 -7.70 44.65 -3.39
CA ILE A 328 -7.77 44.66 -1.93
C ILE A 328 -7.71 43.23 -1.38
N SER A 329 -7.07 43.08 -0.22
CA SER A 329 -7.06 41.85 0.58
C SER A 329 -8.13 41.97 1.65
N VAL A 330 -9.09 41.05 1.67
CA VAL A 330 -10.25 41.10 2.59
C VAL A 330 -10.48 39.75 3.24
N GLU A 331 -11.12 39.75 4.41
CA GLU A 331 -11.45 38.51 5.10
C GLU A 331 -12.53 37.74 4.30
N ALA A 332 -12.33 36.44 4.11
CA ALA A 332 -13.22 35.59 3.34
C ALA A 332 -14.65 35.55 3.91
N SER A 333 -14.80 35.82 5.21
CA SER A 333 -16.08 35.89 5.92
C SER A 333 -16.93 37.11 5.51
N GLU A 334 -16.31 38.16 4.97
CA GLU A 334 -16.97 39.40 4.54
C GLU A 334 -17.46 39.34 3.08
N LEU A 335 -17.06 38.31 2.34
CA LEU A 335 -17.39 38.14 0.93
C LEU A 335 -18.77 37.53 0.72
N ARG A 336 -19.57 38.11 -0.18
CA ARG A 336 -20.78 37.46 -0.72
C ARG A 336 -20.56 37.00 -2.15
N VAL A 337 -20.53 35.70 -2.39
CA VAL A 337 -20.43 35.14 -3.74
C VAL A 337 -21.72 35.43 -4.51
N LYS A 338 -21.60 36.15 -5.63
CA LYS A 338 -22.74 36.48 -6.51
C LYS A 338 -22.91 35.50 -7.65
N GLY A 339 -21.83 34.83 -8.06
CA GLY A 339 -21.87 33.82 -9.11
C GLY A 339 -20.53 33.65 -9.81
N MET A 340 -20.56 33.05 -10.99
CA MET A 340 -19.39 32.86 -11.83
C MET A 340 -19.63 33.49 -13.20
N ARG A 341 -18.61 34.15 -13.74
CA ARG A 341 -18.63 34.78 -15.08
C ARG A 341 -17.50 34.20 -15.92
N SER A 342 -17.79 33.82 -17.16
CA SER A 342 -16.74 33.53 -18.16
C SER A 342 -16.13 34.84 -18.62
N LEU A 343 -14.80 34.88 -18.71
CA LEU A 343 -14.09 35.87 -19.52
C LEU A 343 -14.43 35.69 -21.01
#